data_AF-A0A950UEE3-F1
#
_entry.id   AF-A0A950UEE3-F1
#
_cell.length_a   1.000
_cell.length_b   1.000
_cell.length_c   1.000
_cell.angle_alpha   90.00
_cell.angle_beta   90.00
_cell.angle_gamma   90.00
#
_symmetry.space_group_name_H-M   'P 1'
#
loop_
_entity.id
_entity.type
_entity.pdbx_description
1 polymer ?
#
loop_
_entity_poly.entity_id
_entity_poly.type
_entity_poly.pdbx_seq_one_letter_code
_entity_poly.pdbx_strand_id
1 'polypeptide(L)'
;MPPRSPAVTCRRKRPVAALGLLLLGFLFIAGERAGAADFVDSAGRRVLLPEPIERVMPANPAAEVLVYVLAPGKLAGADRAARRAAGRRAAVLGWRPGMDPVAMAATARRVGADLIVDAGPVTPERAAYADQVQQLSGIPYILVDDSFARMP
;
A
#
# COMPACT_ATOMS: atom_id res chain seq x y z
N MET A 1 -36.27 52.03 56.17
CA MET A 1 -35.26 51.76 55.12
C MET A 1 -34.61 50.42 55.46
N PRO A 2 -34.93 49.30 54.78
CA PRO A 2 -34.19 48.05 54.99
C PRO A 2 -33.07 47.87 53.94
N PRO A 3 -31.97 47.18 54.28
CA PRO A 3 -30.81 47.02 53.39
C PRO A 3 -31.06 46.01 52.27
N ARG A 4 -30.50 46.29 51.10
CA ARG A 4 -30.56 45.45 49.89
C ARG A 4 -29.59 44.26 50.01
N SER A 5 -30.09 43.04 49.82
CA SER A 5 -29.26 41.84 49.62
C SER A 5 -28.57 41.86 48.24
N PRO A 6 -27.30 41.42 48.12
CA PRO A 6 -26.66 41.26 46.82
C PRO A 6 -27.12 39.96 46.14
N ALA A 7 -27.56 40.07 44.89
CA ALA A 7 -27.89 38.93 44.04
C ALA A 7 -26.61 38.17 43.66
N VAL A 8 -26.55 36.88 44.01
CA VAL A 8 -25.51 35.96 43.54
C VAL A 8 -25.83 35.55 42.11
N THR A 9 -25.09 36.08 41.14
CA THR A 9 -25.19 35.66 39.73
C THR A 9 -24.47 34.33 39.53
N CYS A 10 -25.22 33.25 39.36
CA CYS A 10 -24.70 31.94 38.96
C CYS A 10 -24.23 31.98 37.50
N ARG A 11 -22.91 31.95 37.30
CA ARG A 11 -22.27 31.96 35.98
C ARG A 11 -22.43 30.58 35.31
N ARG A 12 -23.48 30.41 34.50
CA ARG A 12 -23.69 29.20 33.68
C ARG A 12 -22.47 28.96 32.78
N LYS A 13 -21.69 27.91 33.07
CA LYS A 13 -20.57 27.48 32.22
C LYS A 13 -21.14 26.92 30.92
N ARG A 14 -20.73 27.51 29.79
CA ARG A 14 -21.19 27.16 28.44
C ARG A 14 -20.81 25.71 28.11
N PRO A 15 -21.71 24.86 27.58
CA PRO A 15 -21.46 23.44 27.28
C PRO A 15 -20.54 23.20 26.06
N VAL A 16 -19.97 24.25 25.48
CA VAL A 16 -19.16 24.20 24.24
C VAL A 16 -17.91 23.32 24.42
N ALA A 17 -17.34 23.27 25.63
CA ALA A 17 -16.19 22.41 25.91
C ALA A 17 -16.52 20.91 25.86
N ALA A 18 -17.75 20.52 26.20
CA ALA A 18 -18.17 19.11 26.16
C ALA A 18 -18.41 18.61 24.73
N LEU A 19 -18.88 19.50 23.83
CA LEU A 19 -19.09 19.17 22.42
C LEU A 19 -17.77 18.99 21.66
N GLY A 20 -16.76 19.80 21.97
CA GLY A 20 -15.43 19.67 21.38
C GLY A 20 -14.71 18.38 21.78
N LEU A 21 -14.90 17.92 23.04
CA LEU A 21 -14.32 16.66 23.51
C LEU A 21 -14.96 15.42 22.86
N LEU A 22 -16.27 15.48 22.60
CA LEU A 22 -17.02 14.42 21.92
C LEU A 22 -16.61 14.28 20.44
N LEU A 23 -16.41 15.40 19.73
CA LEU A 23 -15.92 15.39 18.35
C LEU A 23 -14.47 14.86 18.24
N LEU A 24 -13.60 15.21 19.19
CA LEU A 24 -12.23 14.69 19.22
C LEU A 24 -12.17 13.19 19.54
N GLY A 25 -13.08 12.71 20.40
CA GLY A 25 -13.23 11.28 20.70
C GLY A 25 -13.78 10.47 19.53
N PHE A 26 -14.68 11.04 18.73
CA PHE A 26 -15.24 10.36 17.55
C PHE A 26 -14.21 10.19 16.42
N LEU A 27 -13.31 11.16 16.24
CA LEU A 27 -12.21 11.08 15.26
C LEU A 27 -11.19 9.97 15.58
N PHE A 28 -11.03 9.60 16.86
CA PHE A 28 -10.10 8.55 17.28
C PHE A 28 -10.63 7.12 17.07
N ILE A 29 -11.95 6.94 17.00
CA ILE A 29 -12.58 5.61 16.85
C ILE A 29 -12.76 5.25 15.37
N ALA A 30 -12.81 6.24 14.47
CA ALA A 30 -13.00 6.06 13.03
C ALA A 30 -11.70 5.79 12.25
N GLY A 31 -10.62 5.37 12.92
CA GLY A 31 -9.50 4.73 12.25
C GLY A 31 -9.92 3.32 11.84
N GLU A 32 -10.61 3.19 10.70
CA GLU A 32 -10.76 1.89 10.03
C GLU A 32 -9.35 1.30 9.93
N ARG A 33 -9.12 0.19 10.65
CA ARG A 33 -7.95 -0.64 10.37
C ARG A 33 -8.18 -1.16 8.95
N ALA A 34 -7.54 -0.52 7.97
CA ALA A 34 -7.25 -1.14 6.69
C ALA A 34 -6.82 -2.58 7.00
N GLY A 35 -7.65 -3.55 6.64
CA GLY A 35 -7.43 -4.94 6.99
C GLY A 35 -6.22 -5.41 6.22
N ALA A 36 -5.03 -5.42 6.83
CA ALA A 36 -3.89 -6.00 6.15
C ALA A 36 -4.17 -7.50 5.99
N ALA A 37 -4.34 -7.96 4.74
CA ALA A 37 -4.59 -9.36 4.47
C ALA A 37 -3.26 -10.13 4.55
N ASP A 38 -3.23 -11.19 5.36
CA ASP A 38 -2.10 -12.12 5.38
C ASP A 38 -2.10 -12.93 4.08
N PHE A 39 -1.05 -12.76 3.28
CA PHE A 39 -0.82 -13.53 2.06
C PHE A 39 0.40 -14.43 2.21
N VAL A 40 0.28 -15.71 1.86
CA VAL A 40 1.42 -16.62 1.78
C VAL A 40 1.79 -16.75 0.31
N ASP A 41 2.98 -16.30 -0.06
CA ASP A 41 3.43 -16.35 -1.44
C ASP A 41 4.03 -17.72 -1.81
N SER A 42 4.39 -17.90 -3.09
CA SER A 42 4.95 -19.18 -3.58
C SER A 42 6.31 -19.56 -2.96
N ALA A 43 6.99 -18.64 -2.28
CA ALA A 43 8.19 -18.93 -1.51
C ALA A 43 7.87 -19.34 -0.05
N GLY A 44 6.59 -19.39 0.32
CA GLY A 44 6.13 -19.64 1.69
C GLY A 44 6.28 -18.44 2.61
N ARG A 45 6.55 -17.24 2.07
CA ARG A 45 6.71 -16.01 2.87
C ARG A 45 5.34 -15.47 3.23
N ARG A 46 5.17 -15.07 4.49
CA ARG A 46 3.99 -14.31 4.94
C ARG A 46 4.21 -12.84 4.65
N VAL A 47 3.37 -12.28 3.79
CA VAL A 47 3.41 -10.89 3.35
C VAL A 47 2.08 -10.23 3.71
N LEU A 48 2.14 -9.13 4.46
CA LEU A 48 0.97 -8.32 4.78
C LEU A 48 0.64 -7.43 3.58
N LEU A 49 -0.50 -7.67 2.94
CA LEU A 49 -0.97 -6.86 1.83
C LEU A 49 -1.71 -5.62 2.35
N PRO A 50 -1.55 -4.46 1.70
CA PRO A 50 -2.32 -3.28 2.05
C PRO A 50 -3.76 -3.42 1.56
N GLU A 51 -4.71 -2.80 2.26
CA GLU A 51 -6.08 -2.61 1.77
C GLU A 51 -6.41 -1.11 1.78
N PRO A 52 -6.71 -0.48 0.63
CA PRO A 52 -6.77 -1.04 -0.72
C PRO A 52 -5.40 -1.18 -1.42
N ILE A 53 -5.33 -2.06 -2.43
CA ILE A 53 -4.23 -2.10 -3.42
C ILE A 53 -4.67 -1.33 -4.66
N GLU A 54 -4.02 -0.23 -4.97
CA GLU A 54 -4.32 0.68 -6.07
C GLU A 54 -3.18 0.80 -7.09
N ARG A 55 -1.92 0.53 -6.69
CA ARG A 55 -0.72 0.82 -7.49
C ARG A 55 0.30 -0.31 -7.44
N VAL A 56 0.08 -1.30 -8.30
CA VAL A 56 0.92 -2.48 -8.44
C VAL A 56 2.09 -2.22 -9.40
N MET A 57 3.31 -2.39 -8.91
CA MET A 57 4.51 -2.40 -9.75
C MET A 57 4.88 -3.84 -10.11
N PRO A 58 4.95 -4.20 -11.40
CA PRO A 58 5.51 -5.49 -11.81
C PRO A 58 7.03 -5.47 -11.68
N ALA A 59 7.61 -6.52 -11.10
CA ALA A 59 9.05 -6.69 -10.99
C ALA A 59 9.69 -7.31 -12.24
N ASN A 60 8.87 -7.85 -13.15
CA ASN A 60 9.32 -8.48 -14.38
C ASN A 60 8.26 -8.43 -15.51
N PRO A 61 8.59 -8.81 -16.77
CA PRO A 61 7.65 -8.71 -17.89
C PRO A 61 6.44 -9.64 -17.78
N ALA A 62 6.59 -10.82 -17.15
CA ALA A 62 5.48 -11.75 -16.96
C ALA A 62 4.46 -11.19 -15.95
N ALA A 63 4.95 -10.62 -14.84
CA ALA A 63 4.11 -9.91 -13.88
C ALA A 63 3.45 -8.68 -14.49
N GLU A 64 4.13 -7.97 -15.39
CA GLU A 64 3.57 -6.83 -16.10
C GLU A 64 2.36 -7.22 -16.96
N VAL A 65 2.47 -8.30 -17.74
CA VAL A 65 1.35 -8.85 -18.50
C VAL A 65 0.22 -9.28 -17.57
N LEU A 66 0.53 -9.97 -16.47
CA LEU A 66 -0.46 -10.44 -15.50
C LEU A 66 -1.28 -9.28 -14.91
N VAL A 67 -0.61 -8.26 -14.39
CA VAL A 67 -1.26 -7.08 -13.81
C VAL A 67 -2.05 -6.33 -14.87
N TYR A 68 -1.51 -6.16 -16.08
CA TYR A 68 -2.21 -5.47 -17.16
C TYR A 68 -3.50 -6.19 -17.58
N VAL A 69 -3.50 -7.52 -17.66
CA VAL A 69 -4.68 -8.30 -18.07
C VAL A 69 -5.75 -8.30 -16.97
N LEU A 70 -5.35 -8.43 -15.70
CA LEU A 70 -6.30 -8.57 -14.59
C LEU A 70 -6.83 -7.22 -14.08
N ALA A 71 -5.96 -6.22 -13.98
CA ALA A 71 -6.28 -4.94 -13.37
C ALA A 71 -5.44 -3.80 -14.00
N PRO A 72 -5.67 -3.47 -15.29
CA PRO A 72 -4.85 -2.48 -16.00
C PRO A 72 -4.87 -1.10 -15.34
N GLY A 73 -5.96 -0.75 -14.65
CA GLY A 73 -6.08 0.50 -13.88
C GLY A 73 -5.16 0.60 -12.67
N LYS A 74 -4.62 -0.53 -12.18
CA LYS A 74 -3.74 -0.58 -11.02
C LYS A 74 -2.25 -0.61 -11.40
N LEU A 75 -1.91 -0.64 -12.68
CA LEU A 75 -0.52 -0.75 -13.12
C LEU A 75 0.25 0.55 -12.84
N ALA A 76 1.11 0.54 -11.83
CA ALA A 76 1.88 1.72 -11.38
C ALA A 76 2.96 2.14 -12.38
N GLY A 77 3.41 1.21 -13.23
CA GLY A 77 4.27 1.51 -14.37
C GLY A 77 4.38 0.34 -15.36
N ALA A 78 4.79 0.66 -16.58
CA ALA A 78 4.99 -0.27 -17.68
C ALA A 78 6.30 0.00 -18.44
N ASP A 79 6.92 -1.01 -19.05
CA ASP A 79 7.98 -0.80 -20.03
C ASP A 79 7.46 0.04 -21.22
N ARG A 80 8.33 0.78 -21.92
CA ARG A 80 7.96 1.61 -23.08
C ARG A 80 7.24 0.83 -24.16
N ALA A 81 7.63 -0.42 -24.41
CA ALA A 81 6.97 -1.28 -25.38
C ALA A 81 5.53 -1.58 -24.93
N ALA A 82 5.37 -2.06 -23.70
CA ALA A 82 4.07 -2.37 -23.11
C ALA A 82 3.16 -1.15 -22.97
N ARG A 83 3.70 0.02 -22.59
CA ARG A 83 2.92 1.27 -22.49
C ARG A 83 2.27 1.69 -23.81
N ARG A 84 2.86 1.34 -24.97
CA ARG A 84 2.24 1.59 -26.27
C ARG A 84 1.00 0.73 -26.48
N ALA A 85 0.99 -0.49 -25.95
CA ALA A 85 -0.16 -1.40 -25.99
C ALA A 85 -1.20 -1.09 -24.89
N ALA A 86 -0.74 -0.67 -23.71
CA ALA A 86 -1.56 -0.49 -22.51
C ALA A 86 -2.37 0.82 -22.43
N GLY A 87 -2.09 1.78 -23.31
CA GLY A 87 -2.65 3.13 -23.20
C GLY A 87 -1.93 3.99 -22.15
N ARG A 88 -2.03 5.32 -22.31
CA ARG A 88 -1.11 6.34 -21.74
C ARG A 88 -1.10 6.53 -20.21
N ARG A 89 -1.78 5.70 -19.41
CA ARG A 89 -1.97 5.96 -17.96
C ARG A 89 -0.82 5.49 -17.07
N ALA A 90 -0.11 4.43 -17.42
CA ALA A 90 1.00 3.91 -16.61
C ALA A 90 2.28 4.76 -16.79
N ALA A 91 3.03 4.96 -15.70
CA ALA A 91 4.35 5.57 -15.76
C ALA A 91 5.31 4.68 -16.56
N VAL A 92 6.27 5.26 -17.29
CA VAL A 92 7.32 4.44 -17.92
C VAL A 92 8.23 3.92 -16.83
N LEU A 93 8.32 2.60 -16.68
CA LEU A 93 9.29 1.98 -15.79
C LEU A 93 10.69 2.20 -16.37
N GLY A 94 11.59 2.68 -15.50
CA GLY A 94 13.04 2.61 -15.72
C GLY A 94 13.65 1.32 -15.16
N TRP A 95 12.81 0.38 -14.71
CA TRP A 95 13.24 -0.93 -14.24
C TRP A 95 13.80 -1.75 -15.43
N ARG A 96 14.80 -2.59 -15.13
CA ARG A 96 15.54 -3.41 -16.10
C ARG A 96 15.67 -4.83 -15.54
N PRO A 97 15.70 -5.87 -16.38
CA PRO A 97 16.04 -7.21 -15.94
C PRO A 97 17.35 -7.22 -15.14
N GLY A 98 17.38 -7.93 -14.02
CA GLY A 98 18.58 -8.04 -13.16
C GLY A 98 18.92 -6.77 -12.37
N MET A 99 18.00 -5.82 -12.25
CA MET A 99 18.16 -4.66 -11.38
C MET A 99 18.46 -5.08 -9.93
N ASP A 100 19.44 -4.45 -9.29
CA ASP A 100 19.75 -4.73 -7.90
C ASP A 100 18.60 -4.31 -6.95
N PRO A 101 18.55 -4.84 -5.71
CA PRO A 101 17.48 -4.56 -4.77
C PRO A 101 17.29 -3.07 -4.42
N VAL A 102 18.38 -2.30 -4.35
CA VAL A 102 18.33 -0.86 -4.00
C VAL A 102 17.67 -0.07 -5.11
N ALA A 103 18.08 -0.32 -6.36
CA ALA A 103 17.50 0.32 -7.53
C ALA A 103 16.03 -0.07 -7.74
N MET A 104 15.67 -1.33 -7.46
CA MET A 104 14.28 -1.80 -7.49
C MET A 104 13.43 -1.09 -6.43
N ALA A 105 13.90 -1.05 -5.18
CA ALA A 105 13.22 -0.35 -4.09
C ALA A 105 13.05 1.15 -4.35
N ALA A 106 14.08 1.80 -4.90
CA ALA A 106 14.00 3.21 -5.31
C ALA A 106 12.98 3.42 -6.45
N THR A 107 12.90 2.48 -7.38
CA THR A 107 11.92 2.53 -8.48
C THR A 107 10.49 2.36 -7.95
N ALA A 108 10.24 1.39 -7.06
CA ALA A 108 8.94 1.18 -6.43
C ALA A 108 8.43 2.44 -5.72
N ARG A 109 9.31 3.11 -4.95
CA ARG A 109 8.99 4.38 -4.29
C ARG A 109 8.74 5.52 -5.28
N ARG A 110 9.59 5.64 -6.31
CA ARG A 110 9.43 6.69 -7.34
C ARG A 110 8.10 6.56 -8.09
N VAL A 111 7.68 5.34 -8.37
CA VAL A 111 6.37 5.09 -8.98
C VAL A 111 5.27 4.99 -7.94
N GLY A 112 5.52 5.25 -6.65
CA GLY A 112 4.56 5.22 -5.55
C GLY A 112 3.71 3.95 -5.52
N ALA A 113 4.36 2.80 -5.68
CA ALA A 113 3.69 1.50 -5.59
C ALA A 113 3.24 1.19 -4.16
N ASP A 114 2.15 0.45 -4.03
CA ASP A 114 1.69 -0.14 -2.78
C ASP A 114 1.93 -1.65 -2.72
N LEU A 115 2.14 -2.30 -3.87
CA LEU A 115 2.49 -3.70 -3.99
C LEU A 115 3.49 -3.91 -5.14
N ILE A 116 4.48 -4.77 -4.91
CA ILE A 116 5.36 -5.29 -5.95
C ILE A 116 4.96 -6.74 -6.23
N VAL A 117 4.75 -7.08 -7.50
CA VAL A 117 4.42 -8.45 -7.94
C VAL A 117 5.51 -8.97 -8.85
N ASP A 118 6.01 -10.17 -8.55
CA ASP A 118 6.95 -10.91 -9.37
C ASP A 118 6.37 -12.29 -9.73
N ALA A 119 6.54 -12.70 -10.98
CA ALA A 119 5.92 -13.90 -11.52
C ALA A 119 6.92 -14.77 -12.27
N GLY A 120 6.92 -16.08 -12.04
CA GLY A 120 7.82 -17.03 -12.68
C GLY A 120 8.46 -17.98 -11.67
N PRO A 121 9.45 -18.80 -12.09
CA PRO A 121 10.00 -19.83 -11.23
C PRO A 121 10.58 -19.23 -9.95
N VAL A 122 10.12 -19.74 -8.80
CA VAL A 122 10.55 -19.26 -7.49
C VAL A 122 11.73 -20.08 -6.99
N THR A 123 12.82 -19.40 -6.62
CA THR A 123 14.03 -19.98 -6.04
C THR A 123 14.38 -19.29 -4.72
N PRO A 124 15.22 -19.89 -3.87
CA PRO A 124 15.70 -19.23 -2.64
C PRO A 124 16.36 -17.87 -2.89
N GLU A 125 17.09 -17.71 -3.99
CA GLU A 125 17.74 -16.44 -4.36
C GLU A 125 16.69 -15.36 -4.68
N ARG A 126 15.60 -15.73 -5.36
CA ARG A 126 14.50 -14.80 -5.64
C ARG A 126 13.70 -14.44 -4.40
N ALA A 127 13.50 -15.39 -3.50
CA ALA A 127 12.91 -15.12 -2.19
C ALA A 127 13.76 -14.12 -1.39
N ALA A 128 15.08 -14.34 -1.31
CA ALA A 128 16.00 -13.42 -0.66
C ALA A 128 16.06 -12.04 -1.34
N TYR A 129 16.01 -12.00 -2.68
CA TYR A 129 15.92 -10.74 -3.42
C TYR A 129 14.64 -9.96 -3.07
N ALA A 130 13.50 -10.64 -3.06
CA ALA A 130 12.22 -10.04 -2.74
C ALA A 130 12.18 -9.53 -1.28
N ASP A 131 12.78 -10.26 -0.33
CA ASP A 131 12.93 -9.82 1.07
C ASP A 131 13.76 -8.54 1.18
N GLN A 132 14.89 -8.49 0.47
CA GLN A 132 15.75 -7.30 0.46
C GLN A 132 15.03 -6.08 -0.15
N VAL A 133 14.33 -6.26 -1.27
CA VAL A 133 13.56 -5.16 -1.88
C VAL A 133 12.45 -4.70 -0.95
N GLN A 134 11.70 -5.61 -0.33
CA GLN A 134 10.64 -5.28 0.62
C GLN A 134 11.20 -4.50 1.82
N GLN A 135 12.31 -4.96 2.41
CA GLN A 135 12.97 -4.28 3.52
C GLN A 135 13.46 -2.88 3.14
N LEU A 136 14.08 -2.74 1.96
CA LEU A 136 14.64 -1.48 1.50
C LEU A 136 13.58 -0.47 1.08
N SER A 137 12.44 -0.93 0.56
CA SER A 137 11.36 -0.06 0.05
C SER A 137 10.29 0.25 1.08
N GLY A 138 10.02 -0.67 2.03
CA GLY A 138 8.84 -0.65 2.88
C GLY A 138 7.55 -1.05 2.15
N ILE A 139 7.65 -1.55 0.92
CA ILE A 139 6.51 -1.92 0.07
C ILE A 139 6.43 -3.45 0.01
N PRO A 140 5.27 -4.06 0.31
CA PRO A 140 5.04 -5.50 0.18
C PRO A 140 5.46 -6.04 -1.19
N TYR A 141 6.14 -7.19 -1.19
CA TYR A 141 6.62 -7.86 -2.40
C TYR A 141 6.16 -9.32 -2.37
N ILE A 142 5.35 -9.73 -3.36
CA ILE A 142 4.89 -11.13 -3.48
C ILE A 142 5.52 -11.85 -4.68
N LEU A 143 5.75 -13.15 -4.50
CA LEU A 143 6.23 -14.07 -5.53
C LEU A 143 5.10 -15.04 -5.94
N VAL A 144 4.82 -15.10 -7.24
CA VAL A 144 3.86 -16.05 -7.82
C VAL A 144 4.61 -17.00 -8.76
N ASP A 145 4.64 -18.29 -8.42
CA ASP A 145 5.25 -19.32 -9.27
C ASP A 145 4.42 -19.55 -10.54
N ASP A 146 5.07 -19.91 -11.64
CA ASP A 146 4.41 -20.18 -12.93
C ASP A 146 3.95 -21.64 -13.09
N SER A 147 4.16 -22.48 -12.07
CA SER A 147 3.62 -23.83 -12.00
C SER A 147 2.39 -23.90 -11.08
N PHE A 148 1.33 -24.55 -11.56
CA PHE A 148 0.12 -24.77 -10.75
C PHE A 148 0.38 -25.49 -9.42
N ALA A 149 1.41 -26.34 -9.36
CA ALA A 149 1.76 -27.07 -8.15
C ALA A 149 2.33 -26.18 -7.03
N ARG A 150 2.84 -24.99 -7.38
CA ARG A 150 3.48 -24.06 -6.42
C ARG A 150 2.86 -22.66 -6.44
N MET A 151 1.81 -22.44 -7.23
CA MET A 151 1.03 -21.22 -7.17
C MET A 151 0.40 -21.08 -5.76
N PRO A 152 0.36 -19.85 -5.20
CA PRO A 152 -0.13 -19.60 -3.86
C PRO A 152 -1.66 -19.69 -3.75
#